data_AF-A0A2S6CM51-F1
#
_entry.id   AF-A0A2S6CM51-F1
#
_cell.length_a   1.000
_cell.length_b   1.000
_cell.length_c   1.000
_cell.angle_alpha   90.00
_cell.angle_beta   90.00
_cell.angle_gamma   90.00
#
_symmetry.space_group_name_H-M   'P 1'
#
loop_
_entity.id
_entity.type
_entity.pdbx_description
1 polymer ?
#
loop_
_entity_poly.entity_id
_entity_poly.type
_entity_poly.pdbx_seq_one_letter_code
_entity_poly.pdbx_strand_id
1 'polypeptide(L)'
;MKRITKKYLAYAQAIAFASLLTAVLLLNLWPSGGDKQYDWARIRYRSKASSLPDARGICPGLEGSSKPALVVARIESEDTKWLDQLASYYHLCVYTADAPLDRTSRGLQIPANRGHEAMAYLTFMIDNYENIPEAGAVFVHGSRFAWHNDSPDYDNEVLLMALNLSSALQHDGYTNLRCDWSAGTCSPLQAQPQGSLETLLSSKLQPWSRRAVSDAALPRALQLLFDGSTDNAKSQALLRRSDAVRAQCCAQFAVSRDAIWRHSPDEYSALRQWLLDDGMAPSDDRTAGRILSYVWHILFLASPDSHTSLQGLNAQACPSAQACYCRLYGKYDDNGIPGGKEAAAKQIGQKFAAGAYDVIHVQEDFAYDDEIYDNDNHKFRTKTTGNVPFGSGLNTLANFGWSDLRKIKWDRCFINEADCLTPKGFTYMRMNVAEGVTIGFDNLHAEAENEEQDFEARRSNIDQLSNHITSVSAGQAVIIFGDTNTLYSRSQDNIRVLGTQNGLRDAWIDLIQGGTIPANAPECTDPTTNQTCEAIDKVLYRSGANVVLSATSHAYVTDRFLQLNGDRLSDHNAVLVDFAWSA
;
A
#
# COMPACT_ATOMS: atom_id res chain seq x y z
N MET A 1 -46.58 54.75 -19.71
CA MET A 1 -45.46 53.83 -20.04
C MET A 1 -44.19 54.33 -19.34
N LYS A 2 -43.88 53.80 -18.15
CA LYS A 2 -42.66 54.19 -17.42
C LYS A 2 -41.44 53.55 -18.10
N ARG A 3 -40.53 54.37 -18.61
CA ARG A 3 -39.21 53.96 -19.12
C ARG A 3 -38.44 53.31 -17.98
N ILE A 4 -38.45 51.97 -17.92
CA ILE A 4 -37.48 51.21 -17.14
C ILE A 4 -36.13 51.52 -17.77
N THR A 5 -35.30 52.30 -17.09
CA THR A 5 -33.98 52.69 -17.59
C THR A 5 -33.13 51.43 -17.71
N LYS A 6 -32.33 51.31 -18.80
CA LYS A 6 -31.43 50.17 -19.07
C LYS A 6 -30.63 49.70 -17.85
N LYS A 7 -30.34 50.62 -16.91
CA LYS A 7 -29.72 50.33 -15.61
C LYS A 7 -30.52 49.35 -14.76
N TYR A 8 -31.85 49.50 -14.62
CA TYR A 8 -32.68 48.57 -13.85
C TYR A 8 -32.71 47.17 -14.46
N LEU A 9 -32.69 47.05 -15.79
CA LEU A 9 -32.63 45.75 -16.46
C LEU A 9 -31.28 45.07 -16.23
N ALA A 10 -30.18 45.84 -16.27
CA ALA A 10 -28.84 45.33 -15.95
C ALA A 10 -28.71 44.90 -14.47
N TYR A 11 -29.28 45.67 -13.53
CA TYR A 11 -29.32 45.27 -12.12
C TYR A 11 -30.17 44.02 -11.90
N ALA A 12 -31.34 43.92 -12.54
CA ALA A 12 -32.19 42.72 -12.45
C ALA A 12 -31.50 41.48 -13.03
N GLN A 13 -30.79 41.61 -14.16
CA GLN A 13 -30.00 40.52 -14.74
C GLN A 13 -28.80 40.13 -13.88
N ALA A 14 -28.07 41.09 -13.31
CA ALA A 14 -26.96 40.83 -12.41
C ALA A 14 -27.42 40.15 -11.11
N ILE A 15 -28.56 40.58 -10.53
CA ILE A 15 -29.15 39.96 -9.35
C ILE A 15 -29.65 38.55 -9.68
N ALA A 16 -30.32 38.34 -10.82
CA ALA A 16 -30.75 37.01 -11.25
C ALA A 16 -29.56 36.08 -11.47
N PHE A 17 -28.49 36.56 -12.11
CA PHE A 17 -27.26 35.81 -12.32
C PHE A 17 -26.56 35.49 -10.99
N ALA A 18 -26.40 36.47 -10.10
CA ALA A 18 -25.82 36.26 -8.77
C ALA A 18 -26.66 35.31 -7.92
N SER A 19 -28.00 35.38 -8.00
CA SER A 19 -28.89 34.47 -7.26
C SER A 19 -28.82 33.05 -7.81
N LEU A 20 -28.78 32.89 -9.14
CA LEU A 20 -28.61 31.60 -9.79
C LEU A 20 -27.23 31.01 -9.47
N LEU A 21 -26.17 31.81 -9.54
CA LEU A 21 -24.81 31.42 -9.19
C LEU A 21 -24.72 31.04 -7.71
N THR A 22 -25.31 31.82 -6.81
CA THR A 22 -25.35 31.51 -5.38
C THR A 22 -26.16 30.24 -5.11
N ALA A 23 -27.27 30.00 -5.81
CA ALA A 23 -28.02 28.77 -5.71
C ALA A 23 -27.22 27.55 -6.21
N VAL A 24 -26.51 27.68 -7.34
CA VAL A 24 -25.60 26.64 -7.87
C VAL A 24 -24.44 26.39 -6.90
N LEU A 25 -23.84 27.44 -6.35
CA LEU A 25 -22.78 27.36 -5.35
C LEU A 25 -23.29 26.71 -4.07
N LEU A 26 -24.46 27.07 -3.55
CA LEU A 26 -25.04 26.44 -2.35
C LEU A 26 -25.45 24.97 -2.59
N LEU A 27 -25.86 24.61 -3.81
CA LEU A 27 -26.16 23.23 -4.19
C LEU A 27 -24.90 22.36 -4.38
N ASN A 28 -23.76 22.97 -4.71
CA ASN A 28 -22.50 22.25 -4.99
C ASN A 28 -21.43 22.38 -3.87
N LEU A 29 -21.49 23.40 -3.01
CA LEU A 29 -20.49 23.68 -1.98
C LEU A 29 -20.94 23.35 -0.56
N TRP A 30 -22.17 22.88 -0.33
CA TRP A 30 -22.55 22.48 1.01
C TRP A 30 -21.76 21.22 1.37
N PRO A 31 -20.76 21.30 2.27
CA PRO A 31 -20.05 20.12 2.70
C PRO A 31 -21.04 19.40 3.60
N SER A 32 -21.60 18.30 3.12
CA SER A 32 -22.32 17.42 4.02
C SER A 32 -21.28 16.77 4.92
N GLY A 33 -20.88 17.45 5.98
CA GLY A 33 -19.91 16.96 6.96
C GLY A 33 -20.37 15.63 7.53
N GLY A 34 -19.52 14.62 7.41
CA GLY A 34 -19.77 13.25 7.85
C GLY A 34 -19.73 12.24 6.71
N ASP A 35 -19.14 11.08 6.99
CA ASP A 35 -19.14 9.91 6.11
C ASP A 35 -20.57 9.49 5.73
N LYS A 36 -20.77 9.11 4.47
CA LYS A 36 -22.08 8.86 3.88
C LYS A 36 -22.35 7.37 3.89
N GLN A 37 -23.53 7.02 4.36
CA GLN A 37 -23.95 5.65 4.61
C GLN A 37 -25.03 5.26 3.60
N TYR A 38 -24.84 4.11 2.96
CA TYR A 38 -25.72 3.58 1.91
C TYR A 38 -26.15 2.16 2.21
N ASP A 39 -27.39 1.80 1.87
CA ASP A 39 -27.91 0.45 2.03
C ASP A 39 -27.53 -0.44 0.83
N TRP A 40 -26.23 -0.74 0.70
CA TRP A 40 -25.67 -1.58 -0.38
C TRP A 40 -25.24 -2.98 0.09
N ALA A 41 -25.68 -3.39 1.29
CA ALA A 41 -25.29 -4.65 1.88
C ALA A 41 -25.89 -5.89 1.18
N ARG A 42 -27.05 -5.75 0.52
CA ARG A 42 -27.82 -6.88 -0.05
C ARG A 42 -28.52 -6.51 -1.35
N ILE A 43 -28.49 -7.40 -2.34
CA ILE A 43 -29.29 -7.24 -3.55
C ILE A 43 -30.76 -7.50 -3.23
N ARG A 44 -31.64 -6.55 -3.59
CA ARG A 44 -33.09 -6.62 -3.35
C ARG A 44 -33.92 -6.58 -4.63
N TYR A 45 -33.27 -6.46 -5.79
CA TYR A 45 -33.93 -6.56 -7.08
C TYR A 45 -34.75 -7.84 -7.20
N ARG A 46 -35.97 -7.71 -7.74
CA ARG A 46 -36.87 -8.84 -8.00
C ARG A 46 -37.26 -8.86 -9.47
N SER A 47 -36.83 -9.92 -10.15
CA SER A 47 -37.22 -10.18 -11.53
C SER A 47 -38.71 -10.45 -11.64
N LYS A 48 -39.28 -10.09 -12.79
CA LYS A 48 -40.67 -10.46 -13.16
C LYS A 48 -40.72 -11.67 -14.08
N ALA A 49 -39.58 -12.27 -14.41
CA ALA A 49 -39.51 -13.47 -15.23
C ALA A 49 -40.27 -14.62 -14.57
N SER A 50 -41.00 -15.39 -15.38
CA SER A 50 -41.78 -16.56 -14.92
C SER A 50 -40.90 -17.77 -14.58
N SER A 51 -39.64 -17.76 -15.03
CA SER A 51 -38.65 -18.83 -14.83
C SER A 51 -37.24 -18.26 -14.92
N LEU A 52 -36.31 -18.85 -14.16
CA LEU A 52 -34.89 -18.55 -14.23
C LEU A 52 -34.19 -19.43 -15.28
N PRO A 53 -33.03 -19.00 -15.83
CA PRO A 53 -32.24 -19.84 -16.72
C PRO A 53 -31.80 -21.16 -16.08
N ASP A 54 -31.79 -22.24 -16.86
CA ASP A 54 -31.24 -23.54 -16.45
C ASP A 54 -29.78 -23.41 -15.96
N ALA A 55 -29.43 -24.14 -14.90
CA ALA A 55 -28.03 -24.31 -14.50
C ALA A 55 -27.27 -25.11 -15.57
N ARG A 56 -26.31 -24.45 -16.22
CA ARG A 56 -25.49 -24.99 -17.33
C ARG A 56 -24.03 -24.54 -17.29
N GLY A 57 -23.65 -23.81 -16.26
CA GLY A 57 -22.31 -23.30 -16.04
C GLY A 57 -21.54 -24.06 -14.97
N ILE A 58 -21.84 -25.34 -14.73
CA ILE A 58 -21.07 -26.15 -13.79
C ILE A 58 -19.63 -26.25 -14.29
N CYS A 59 -18.64 -25.98 -13.45
CA CYS A 59 -17.23 -26.13 -13.76
C CYS A 59 -16.79 -27.57 -13.44
N PRO A 60 -16.46 -28.40 -14.46
CA PRO A 60 -16.14 -29.80 -14.23
C PRO A 60 -14.95 -29.98 -13.28
N GLY A 61 -15.09 -30.93 -12.34
CA GLY A 61 -14.02 -31.31 -11.41
C GLY A 61 -13.69 -30.26 -10.33
N LEU A 62 -14.48 -29.18 -10.20
CA LEU A 62 -14.23 -28.16 -9.18
C LEU A 62 -14.49 -28.68 -7.77
N GLU A 63 -15.50 -29.54 -7.60
CA GLU A 63 -15.82 -30.18 -6.33
C GLU A 63 -14.60 -30.94 -5.78
N GLY A 64 -14.13 -30.55 -4.61
CA GLY A 64 -12.94 -31.14 -3.97
C GLY A 64 -11.59 -30.59 -4.46
N SER A 65 -11.56 -29.58 -5.34
CA SER A 65 -10.31 -28.90 -5.71
C SER A 65 -9.72 -28.14 -4.52
N SER A 66 -8.42 -28.35 -4.26
CA SER A 66 -7.65 -27.54 -3.31
C SER A 66 -7.11 -26.26 -3.94
N LYS A 67 -7.15 -26.13 -5.27
CA LYS A 67 -6.69 -24.95 -6.00
C LYS A 67 -7.79 -23.89 -6.08
N PRO A 68 -7.43 -22.60 -6.08
CA PRO A 68 -8.39 -21.55 -6.38
C PRO A 68 -8.96 -21.70 -7.79
N ALA A 69 -10.24 -21.33 -7.96
CA ALA A 69 -10.86 -21.33 -9.27
C ALA A 69 -10.33 -20.15 -10.11
N LEU A 70 -9.93 -20.39 -11.36
CA LEU A 70 -9.69 -19.34 -12.34
C LEU A 70 -10.84 -19.31 -13.34
N VAL A 71 -11.70 -18.31 -13.19
CA VAL A 71 -12.90 -18.10 -13.99
C VAL A 71 -12.55 -17.16 -15.14
N VAL A 72 -12.51 -17.70 -16.35
CA VAL A 72 -12.10 -16.96 -17.55
C VAL A 72 -13.33 -16.70 -18.41
N ALA A 73 -13.62 -15.42 -18.67
CA ALA A 73 -14.65 -15.02 -19.62
C ALA A 73 -14.02 -14.68 -20.97
N ARG A 74 -14.29 -15.50 -21.99
CA ARG A 74 -13.69 -15.34 -23.33
C ARG A 74 -14.73 -15.33 -24.45
N ILE A 75 -14.26 -15.05 -25.66
CA ILE A 75 -14.94 -15.39 -26.92
C ILE A 75 -14.15 -16.45 -27.71
N GLU A 76 -14.80 -17.07 -28.70
CA GLU A 76 -14.24 -18.19 -29.46
C GLU A 76 -12.90 -17.84 -30.15
N SER A 77 -12.75 -16.59 -30.60
CA SER A 77 -11.56 -16.11 -31.31
C SER A 77 -10.33 -15.89 -30.43
N GLU A 78 -10.46 -15.92 -29.10
CA GLU A 78 -9.35 -15.72 -28.17
C GLU A 78 -8.62 -17.05 -27.89
N ASP A 79 -7.28 -17.07 -27.97
CA ASP A 79 -6.50 -18.28 -27.69
C ASP A 79 -6.56 -18.66 -26.20
N THR A 80 -6.65 -19.97 -25.93
CA THR A 80 -6.69 -20.54 -24.57
C THR A 80 -5.44 -21.32 -24.20
N LYS A 81 -4.53 -21.60 -25.15
CA LYS A 81 -3.33 -22.41 -24.89
C LYS A 81 -2.42 -21.86 -23.79
N TRP A 82 -2.41 -20.54 -23.61
CA TRP A 82 -1.64 -19.90 -22.54
C TRP A 82 -2.13 -20.27 -21.13
N LEU A 83 -3.41 -20.69 -21.01
CA LEU A 83 -3.98 -21.16 -19.73
C LEU A 83 -3.39 -22.51 -19.29
N ASP A 84 -2.80 -23.29 -20.21
CA ASP A 84 -2.23 -24.61 -19.88
C ASP A 84 -1.14 -24.50 -18.80
N GLN A 85 -0.37 -23.41 -18.82
CA GLN A 85 0.67 -23.15 -17.81
C GLN A 85 0.06 -22.83 -16.43
N LEU A 86 -1.12 -22.22 -16.42
CA LEU A 86 -1.85 -21.84 -15.22
C LEU A 86 -2.58 -23.01 -14.56
N ALA A 87 -2.78 -24.14 -15.25
CA ALA A 87 -3.43 -25.33 -14.71
C ALA A 87 -2.69 -25.92 -13.49
N SER A 88 -1.39 -25.63 -13.33
CA SER A 88 -0.62 -26.01 -12.15
C SER A 88 -0.97 -25.18 -10.91
N TYR A 89 -1.38 -23.92 -11.09
CA TYR A 89 -1.71 -22.95 -10.04
C TYR A 89 -3.21 -22.91 -9.72
N TYR A 90 -4.06 -23.04 -10.73
CA TYR A 90 -5.51 -22.82 -10.65
C TYR A 90 -6.33 -24.01 -11.14
N HIS A 91 -7.59 -24.07 -10.69
CA HIS A 91 -8.62 -24.89 -11.32
C HIS A 91 -9.32 -24.08 -12.42
N LEU A 92 -9.17 -24.47 -13.68
CA LEU A 92 -9.62 -23.66 -14.82
C LEU A 92 -11.12 -23.83 -15.08
N CYS A 93 -11.85 -22.71 -15.10
CA CYS A 93 -13.27 -22.63 -15.46
C CYS A 93 -13.44 -21.62 -16.60
N VAL A 94 -13.36 -22.09 -17.84
CA VAL A 94 -13.32 -21.24 -19.05
C VAL A 94 -14.70 -21.18 -19.71
N TYR A 95 -15.34 -20.02 -19.67
CA TYR A 95 -16.64 -19.77 -20.29
C TYR A 95 -16.46 -19.06 -21.64
N THR A 96 -17.05 -19.61 -22.70
CA THR A 96 -17.03 -19.00 -24.04
C THR A 96 -18.38 -18.34 -24.31
N ALA A 97 -18.40 -17.01 -24.33
CA ALA A 97 -19.63 -16.23 -24.31
C ALA A 97 -20.46 -16.32 -25.61
N ASP A 98 -19.80 -16.51 -26.74
CA ASP A 98 -20.39 -16.65 -28.07
C ASP A 98 -20.52 -18.10 -28.54
N ALA A 99 -20.32 -19.07 -27.65
CA ALA A 99 -20.55 -20.48 -27.95
C ALA A 99 -22.06 -20.75 -28.18
N PRO A 100 -22.41 -21.63 -29.13
CA PRO A 100 -23.80 -22.02 -29.35
C PRO A 100 -24.35 -22.82 -28.16
N LEU A 101 -25.64 -22.66 -27.86
CA LEU A 101 -26.31 -23.39 -26.80
C LEU A 101 -26.29 -24.91 -27.07
N ASP A 102 -25.59 -25.65 -26.22
CA ASP A 102 -25.66 -27.10 -26.14
C ASP A 102 -26.60 -27.52 -25.02
N ARG A 103 -27.78 -28.00 -25.39
CA ARG A 103 -28.81 -28.44 -24.43
C ARG A 103 -28.43 -29.75 -23.71
N THR A 104 -27.45 -30.48 -24.20
CA THR A 104 -26.98 -31.75 -23.62
C THR A 104 -25.90 -31.53 -22.56
N SER A 105 -25.13 -30.46 -22.66
CA SER A 105 -24.14 -30.07 -21.67
C SER A 105 -24.76 -29.26 -20.51
N ARG A 106 -24.23 -29.50 -19.31
CA ARG A 106 -24.48 -28.73 -18.08
C ARG A 106 -23.25 -27.93 -17.63
N GLY A 107 -22.17 -27.95 -18.43
CA GLY A 107 -20.90 -27.35 -18.05
C GLY A 107 -20.52 -26.13 -18.88
N LEU A 108 -19.95 -25.14 -18.19
CA LEU A 108 -19.27 -23.96 -18.76
C LEU A 108 -20.06 -23.14 -19.82
N GLN A 109 -21.40 -23.20 -19.79
CA GLN A 109 -22.25 -22.39 -20.67
C GLN A 109 -22.91 -21.24 -19.91
N ILE A 110 -23.04 -20.09 -20.58
CA ILE A 110 -23.77 -18.94 -20.09
C ILE A 110 -25.16 -18.84 -20.74
N PRO A 111 -26.16 -18.24 -20.07
CA PRO A 111 -27.53 -18.20 -20.59
C PRO A 111 -27.72 -17.21 -21.75
N ALA A 112 -26.88 -16.18 -21.85
CA ALA A 112 -26.87 -15.21 -22.95
C ALA A 112 -25.54 -14.45 -23.00
N ASN A 113 -25.10 -14.03 -24.19
CA ASN A 113 -23.97 -13.10 -24.31
C ASN A 113 -24.44 -11.67 -23.98
N ARG A 114 -24.50 -11.34 -22.69
CA ARG A 114 -25.07 -10.08 -22.19
C ARG A 114 -24.25 -9.50 -21.04
N GLY A 115 -23.78 -8.26 -21.19
CA GLY A 115 -23.02 -7.59 -20.12
C GLY A 115 -21.56 -8.06 -20.02
N HIS A 116 -21.00 -8.56 -21.13
CA HIS A 116 -19.62 -9.03 -21.25
C HIS A 116 -19.25 -10.11 -20.20
N GLU A 117 -18.11 -9.96 -19.52
CA GLU A 117 -17.55 -10.92 -18.58
C GLU A 117 -18.49 -11.24 -17.41
N ALA A 118 -19.35 -10.28 -17.06
CA ALA A 118 -20.22 -10.39 -15.90
C ALA A 118 -21.17 -11.59 -15.98
N MET A 119 -21.64 -11.97 -17.17
CA MET A 119 -22.53 -13.12 -17.29
C MET A 119 -21.82 -14.43 -16.95
N ALA A 120 -20.57 -14.59 -17.39
CA ALA A 120 -19.77 -15.76 -17.04
C ALA A 120 -19.50 -15.80 -15.54
N TYR A 121 -19.13 -14.67 -14.94
CA TYR A 121 -18.82 -14.58 -13.51
C TYR A 121 -20.05 -14.89 -12.64
N LEU A 122 -21.21 -14.31 -12.97
CA LEU A 122 -22.47 -14.59 -12.28
C LEU A 122 -22.88 -16.05 -12.44
N THR A 123 -22.76 -16.59 -13.65
CA THR A 123 -23.10 -17.99 -13.92
C THR A 123 -22.20 -18.94 -13.13
N PHE A 124 -20.90 -18.66 -13.01
CA PHE A 124 -20.00 -19.41 -12.15
C PHE A 124 -20.45 -19.36 -10.68
N MET A 125 -20.67 -18.16 -10.14
CA MET A 125 -21.06 -17.98 -8.73
C MET A 125 -22.40 -18.63 -8.39
N ILE A 126 -23.34 -18.70 -9.34
CA ILE A 126 -24.65 -19.33 -9.15
C ILE A 126 -24.54 -20.86 -9.25
N ASP A 127 -23.99 -21.36 -10.35
CA ASP A 127 -24.08 -22.79 -10.68
C ASP A 127 -23.04 -23.64 -9.93
N ASN A 128 -22.02 -23.00 -9.32
CA ASN A 128 -20.97 -23.66 -8.55
C ASN A 128 -20.95 -23.23 -7.08
N TYR A 129 -21.99 -22.55 -6.59
CA TYR A 129 -22.00 -21.86 -5.30
C TYR A 129 -21.51 -22.72 -4.12
N GLU A 130 -22.00 -23.96 -4.02
CA GLU A 130 -21.64 -24.90 -2.94
C GLU A 130 -20.21 -25.46 -3.08
N ASN A 131 -19.63 -25.39 -4.28
CA ASN A 131 -18.37 -26.02 -4.66
C ASN A 131 -17.22 -25.02 -4.86
N ILE A 132 -17.39 -23.76 -4.44
CA ILE A 132 -16.32 -22.76 -4.51
C ILE A 132 -15.14 -23.22 -3.62
N PRO A 133 -13.90 -23.27 -4.13
CA PRO A 133 -12.74 -23.70 -3.35
C PRO A 133 -12.47 -22.79 -2.15
N GLU A 134 -11.94 -23.35 -1.06
CA GLU A 134 -11.52 -22.58 0.12
C GLU A 134 -10.45 -21.53 -0.21
N ALA A 135 -9.56 -21.86 -1.16
CA ALA A 135 -8.54 -20.94 -1.67
C ALA A 135 -9.12 -19.70 -2.40
N GLY A 136 -10.43 -19.68 -2.68
CA GLY A 136 -11.11 -18.57 -3.35
C GLY A 136 -11.21 -18.73 -4.87
N ALA A 137 -11.59 -17.63 -5.53
CA ALA A 137 -11.77 -17.56 -6.98
C ALA A 137 -11.15 -16.28 -7.55
N VAL A 138 -10.60 -16.40 -8.77
CA VAL A 138 -10.00 -15.33 -9.55
C VAL A 138 -10.76 -15.20 -10.86
N PHE A 139 -11.23 -14.00 -11.19
CA PHE A 139 -12.06 -13.71 -12.34
C PHE A 139 -11.28 -12.83 -13.33
N VAL A 140 -11.15 -13.28 -14.58
CA VAL A 140 -10.36 -12.59 -15.62
C VAL A 140 -10.98 -12.66 -17.01
N HIS A 141 -10.55 -11.73 -17.88
CA HIS A 141 -10.87 -11.75 -19.30
C HIS A 141 -10.03 -12.81 -20.04
N GLY A 142 -10.50 -13.24 -21.21
CA GLY A 142 -9.87 -14.28 -22.02
C GLY A 142 -8.58 -13.87 -22.74
N SER A 143 -8.40 -12.58 -23.05
CA SER A 143 -7.22 -12.11 -23.77
C SER A 143 -5.97 -12.11 -22.89
N ARG A 144 -4.95 -12.87 -23.30
CA ARG A 144 -3.63 -12.87 -22.67
C ARG A 144 -2.99 -11.49 -22.69
N PHE A 145 -2.96 -10.83 -23.85
CA PHE A 145 -2.32 -9.53 -24.03
C PHE A 145 -3.39 -8.46 -24.19
N ALA A 146 -3.62 -7.64 -23.16
CA ALA A 146 -4.62 -6.60 -23.21
C ALA A 146 -4.32 -5.42 -22.29
N TRP A 147 -4.64 -4.20 -22.74
CA TRP A 147 -4.35 -2.94 -22.03
C TRP A 147 -4.84 -2.90 -20.56
N HIS A 148 -5.85 -3.72 -20.22
CA HIS A 148 -6.44 -3.79 -18.90
C HIS A 148 -5.70 -4.75 -17.95
N ASN A 149 -4.75 -5.55 -18.44
CA ASN A 149 -3.85 -6.37 -17.64
C ASN A 149 -2.73 -5.49 -17.08
N ASP A 150 -2.49 -5.57 -15.78
CA ASP A 150 -1.56 -4.67 -15.08
C ASP A 150 -0.11 -5.16 -15.09
N SER A 151 0.35 -5.54 -16.28
CA SER A 151 1.72 -5.96 -16.57
C SER A 151 2.34 -4.95 -17.54
N PRO A 152 3.65 -4.63 -17.45
CA PRO A 152 4.32 -3.77 -18.42
C PRO A 152 4.09 -4.19 -19.88
N ASP A 153 4.05 -5.50 -20.14
CA ASP A 153 3.81 -6.09 -21.46
C ASP A 153 2.35 -6.47 -21.70
N TYR A 154 1.44 -6.07 -20.79
CA TYR A 154 0.01 -6.40 -20.82
C TYR A 154 -0.30 -7.91 -20.77
N ASP A 155 0.67 -8.74 -20.37
CA ASP A 155 0.56 -10.20 -20.29
C ASP A 155 -0.14 -10.66 -19.00
N ASN A 156 -1.30 -11.28 -19.13
CA ASN A 156 -2.07 -11.83 -18.01
C ASN A 156 -1.47 -13.13 -17.45
N GLU A 157 -0.76 -13.91 -18.26
CA GLU A 157 -0.16 -15.18 -17.82
C GLU A 157 0.85 -14.92 -16.70
N VAL A 158 1.74 -13.94 -16.91
CA VAL A 158 2.76 -13.53 -15.94
C VAL A 158 2.13 -12.98 -14.66
N LEU A 159 1.06 -12.18 -14.77
CA LEU A 159 0.36 -11.65 -13.59
C LEU A 159 -0.27 -12.76 -12.76
N LEU A 160 -0.95 -13.70 -13.40
CA LEU A 160 -1.63 -14.79 -12.73
C LEU A 160 -0.66 -15.79 -12.10
N MET A 161 0.51 -15.99 -12.70
CA MET A 161 1.60 -16.78 -12.07
C MET A 161 2.21 -16.07 -10.87
N ALA A 162 2.33 -14.74 -10.91
CA ALA A 162 2.91 -13.93 -9.84
C ALA A 162 1.93 -13.62 -8.70
N LEU A 163 0.63 -13.81 -8.91
CA LEU A 163 -0.42 -13.45 -7.95
C LEU A 163 -0.29 -14.26 -6.66
N ASN A 164 0.04 -13.60 -5.56
CA ASN A 164 -0.04 -14.16 -4.21
C ASN A 164 -1.48 -14.08 -3.71
N LEU A 165 -2.27 -15.11 -4.01
CA LEU A 165 -3.71 -15.11 -3.70
C LEU A 165 -3.99 -15.07 -2.19
N SER A 166 -3.18 -15.74 -1.37
CA SER A 166 -3.35 -15.73 0.09
C SER A 166 -3.17 -14.33 0.66
N SER A 167 -2.14 -13.59 0.23
CA SER A 167 -1.95 -12.20 0.64
C SER A 167 -3.00 -11.26 0.06
N ALA A 168 -3.38 -11.48 -1.21
CA ALA A 168 -4.41 -10.70 -1.90
C ALA A 168 -5.77 -10.73 -1.18
N LEU A 169 -6.12 -11.84 -0.51
CA LEU A 169 -7.42 -12.04 0.13
C LEU A 169 -7.41 -11.85 1.66
N GLN A 170 -6.25 -11.63 2.29
CA GLN A 170 -6.08 -11.70 3.74
C GLN A 170 -6.92 -10.71 4.55
N HIS A 171 -7.13 -9.49 4.06
CA HIS A 171 -7.79 -8.42 4.83
C HIS A 171 -9.29 -8.34 4.60
N ASP A 172 -9.72 -8.18 3.34
CA ASP A 172 -11.11 -7.85 3.01
C ASP A 172 -11.83 -8.96 2.23
N GLY A 173 -11.11 -10.04 1.90
CA GLY A 173 -11.64 -11.14 1.08
C GLY A 173 -11.95 -10.74 -0.37
N TYR A 174 -11.51 -9.56 -0.83
CA TYR A 174 -11.67 -9.09 -2.21
C TYR A 174 -10.50 -8.19 -2.61
N THR A 175 -10.04 -8.33 -3.86
CA THR A 175 -9.11 -7.36 -4.45
C THR A 175 -9.24 -7.30 -5.96
N ASN A 176 -9.06 -6.11 -6.55
CA ASN A 176 -8.93 -5.96 -8.00
C ASN A 176 -7.49 -6.28 -8.41
N LEU A 177 -7.30 -6.96 -9.54
CA LEU A 177 -5.97 -7.37 -10.02
C LEU A 177 -5.15 -6.21 -10.59
N ARG A 178 -5.79 -5.07 -10.91
CA ARG A 178 -5.12 -3.87 -11.41
C ARG A 178 -4.84 -2.89 -10.28
N CYS A 179 -3.57 -2.69 -10.00
CA CYS A 179 -3.01 -1.73 -9.08
C CYS A 179 -2.89 -0.31 -9.67
N ASP A 180 -2.60 -0.19 -10.97
CA ASP A 180 -2.51 1.11 -11.65
C ASP A 180 -3.85 1.85 -11.74
N TRP A 181 -3.86 3.08 -11.23
CA TRP A 181 -5.04 3.96 -11.19
C TRP A 181 -5.32 4.69 -12.51
N SER A 182 -4.40 4.68 -13.48
CA SER A 182 -4.51 5.49 -14.72
C SER A 182 -5.80 5.26 -15.50
N ALA A 183 -6.37 4.05 -15.43
CA ALA A 183 -7.61 3.66 -16.08
C ALA A 183 -8.84 3.64 -15.16
N GLY A 184 -8.67 3.86 -13.84
CA GLY A 184 -9.72 3.73 -12.82
C GLY A 184 -10.52 5.01 -12.54
N THR A 185 -11.13 5.06 -11.35
CA THR A 185 -11.70 6.28 -10.72
C THR A 185 -11.15 6.50 -9.31
N CYS A 186 -10.01 5.88 -8.99
CA CYS A 186 -9.42 5.97 -7.65
C CYS A 186 -8.84 7.36 -7.33
N SER A 187 -8.32 8.07 -8.34
CA SER A 187 -7.86 9.45 -8.14
C SER A 187 -9.04 10.37 -7.80
N PRO A 188 -9.00 11.10 -6.67
CA PRO A 188 -10.04 12.09 -6.34
C PRO A 188 -10.24 13.16 -7.41
N LEU A 189 -9.20 13.45 -8.20
CA LEU A 189 -9.25 14.42 -9.30
C LEU A 189 -10.01 13.88 -10.53
N GLN A 190 -10.05 12.56 -10.69
CA GLN A 190 -10.70 11.86 -11.81
C GLN A 190 -12.09 11.33 -11.43
N ALA A 191 -12.36 11.16 -10.13
CA ALA A 191 -13.62 10.66 -9.60
C ALA A 191 -14.72 11.73 -9.63
N GLN A 192 -15.34 11.92 -10.79
CA GLN A 192 -16.52 12.77 -10.91
C GLN A 192 -17.72 12.10 -10.23
N PRO A 193 -18.49 12.80 -9.36
CA PRO A 193 -19.69 12.25 -8.76
C PRO A 193 -20.68 11.78 -9.83
N GLN A 194 -21.06 10.51 -9.78
CA GLN A 194 -21.85 9.86 -10.83
C GLN A 194 -23.27 10.44 -10.94
N GLY A 195 -23.81 10.98 -9.85
CA GLY A 195 -25.11 11.66 -9.82
C GLY A 195 -25.07 13.16 -10.15
N SER A 196 -23.90 13.73 -10.45
CA SER A 196 -23.76 15.19 -10.66
C SER A 196 -24.44 15.66 -11.94
N LEU A 197 -24.78 16.96 -11.98
CA LEU A 197 -25.29 17.59 -13.20
C LEU A 197 -24.26 17.57 -14.32
N GLU A 198 -22.98 17.69 -13.99
CA GLU A 198 -21.86 17.64 -14.94
C GLU A 198 -21.77 16.26 -15.60
N THR A 199 -21.84 15.17 -14.84
CA THR A 199 -21.85 13.80 -15.38
C THR A 199 -23.06 13.58 -16.29
N LEU A 200 -24.25 14.06 -15.89
CA LEU A 200 -25.47 13.98 -16.68
C LEU A 200 -25.42 14.80 -17.98
N LEU A 201 -24.77 15.97 -17.97
CA LEU A 201 -24.58 16.79 -19.18
C LEU A 201 -23.53 16.16 -20.09
N SER A 202 -22.41 15.70 -19.52
CA SER A 202 -21.33 15.01 -20.24
C SER A 202 -21.83 13.76 -20.96
N SER A 203 -22.69 12.95 -20.34
CA SER A 203 -23.26 11.77 -20.98
C SER A 203 -24.16 12.10 -22.18
N LYS A 204 -24.83 13.26 -22.16
CA LYS A 204 -25.66 13.74 -23.29
C LYS A 204 -24.85 14.40 -24.40
N LEU A 205 -23.79 15.13 -24.04
CA LEU A 205 -22.91 15.80 -25.00
C LEU A 205 -21.92 14.84 -25.66
N GLN A 206 -21.53 13.79 -24.93
CA GLN A 206 -20.59 12.77 -25.37
C GLN A 206 -21.22 11.36 -25.25
N PRO A 207 -22.29 11.06 -25.99
CA PRO A 207 -22.96 9.76 -25.92
C PRO A 207 -22.08 8.57 -26.37
N TRP A 208 -20.98 8.84 -27.10
CA TRP A 208 -19.97 7.83 -27.44
C TRP A 208 -19.00 7.53 -26.28
N SER A 209 -18.93 8.39 -25.25
CA SER A 209 -18.10 8.18 -24.08
C SER A 209 -18.77 7.17 -23.16
N ARG A 210 -18.32 5.91 -23.24
CA ARG A 210 -18.84 4.82 -22.42
C ARG A 210 -18.72 5.10 -20.93
N ARG A 211 -17.66 5.79 -20.50
CA ARG A 211 -17.49 6.21 -19.11
C ARG A 211 -18.57 7.19 -18.71
N ALA A 212 -18.77 8.27 -19.47
CA ALA A 212 -19.80 9.26 -19.13
C ALA A 212 -21.21 8.64 -19.08
N VAL A 213 -21.54 7.78 -20.05
CA VAL A 213 -22.84 7.10 -20.11
C VAL A 213 -23.01 6.10 -18.96
N SER A 214 -22.01 5.27 -18.65
CA SER A 214 -22.08 4.31 -17.54
C SER A 214 -22.16 5.01 -16.19
N ASP A 215 -21.36 6.05 -15.99
CA ASP A 215 -21.29 6.79 -14.73
C ASP A 215 -22.63 7.50 -14.49
N ALA A 216 -23.23 8.14 -15.52
CA ALA A 216 -24.55 8.75 -15.41
C ALA A 216 -25.69 7.74 -15.13
N ALA A 217 -25.53 6.47 -15.53
CA ALA A 217 -26.51 5.41 -15.31
C ALA A 217 -26.35 4.71 -13.94
N LEU A 218 -25.15 4.77 -13.34
CA LEU A 218 -24.82 4.05 -12.10
C LEU A 218 -25.78 4.33 -10.93
N PRO A 219 -26.14 5.59 -10.57
CA PRO A 219 -27.00 5.84 -9.41
C PRO A 219 -28.35 5.15 -9.49
N ARG A 220 -28.97 5.15 -10.67
CA ARG A 220 -30.27 4.48 -10.91
C ARG A 220 -30.13 2.96 -10.87
N ALA A 221 -29.03 2.42 -11.39
CA ALA A 221 -28.76 1.00 -11.33
C ALA A 221 -28.57 0.53 -9.88
N LEU A 222 -27.77 1.26 -9.08
CA LEU A 222 -27.58 0.96 -7.65
C LEU A 222 -28.92 1.00 -6.89
N GLN A 223 -29.72 2.05 -7.11
CA GLN A 223 -31.05 2.14 -6.50
C GLN A 223 -31.92 0.92 -6.85
N LEU A 224 -32.01 0.56 -8.13
CA LEU A 224 -32.84 -0.57 -8.56
C LEU A 224 -32.32 -1.91 -8.00
N LEU A 225 -31.00 -2.10 -7.97
CA LEU A 225 -30.37 -3.32 -7.49
C LEU A 225 -30.54 -3.52 -5.99
N PHE A 226 -30.34 -2.47 -5.20
CA PHE A 226 -30.26 -2.55 -3.75
C PHE A 226 -31.57 -2.17 -3.03
N ASP A 227 -32.46 -1.35 -3.62
CA ASP A 227 -33.81 -1.12 -3.07
C ASP A 227 -34.88 -2.01 -3.74
N GLY A 228 -34.61 -2.57 -4.92
CA GLY A 228 -35.61 -3.27 -5.73
C GLY A 228 -36.66 -2.36 -6.37
N SER A 229 -36.45 -1.03 -6.36
CA SER A 229 -37.39 -0.01 -6.82
C SER A 229 -36.66 1.17 -7.45
N THR A 230 -37.36 1.98 -8.24
CA THR A 230 -36.88 3.29 -8.73
C THR A 230 -37.57 4.46 -8.03
N ASP A 231 -38.25 4.24 -6.91
CA ASP A 231 -38.88 5.30 -6.12
C ASP A 231 -37.84 6.05 -5.29
N ASN A 232 -37.61 7.31 -5.66
CA ASN A 232 -36.60 8.17 -5.02
C ASN A 232 -37.00 8.66 -3.63
N ALA A 233 -38.30 8.71 -3.30
CA ALA A 233 -38.78 9.41 -2.11
C ALA A 233 -38.32 8.77 -0.78
N LYS A 234 -37.85 7.51 -0.82
CA LYS A 234 -37.46 6.72 0.35
C LYS A 234 -36.14 5.95 0.18
N SER A 235 -35.40 6.21 -0.89
CA SER A 235 -34.22 5.41 -1.23
C SER A 235 -33.05 5.67 -0.28
N GLN A 236 -32.50 4.61 0.28
CA GLN A 236 -31.24 4.62 1.05
C GLN A 236 -30.07 4.06 0.23
N ALA A 237 -30.33 3.46 -0.93
CA ALA A 237 -29.32 2.99 -1.87
C ALA A 237 -28.98 3.99 -2.99
N LEU A 238 -29.78 5.05 -3.21
CA LEU A 238 -29.55 6.02 -4.28
C LEU A 238 -28.32 6.88 -4.00
N LEU A 239 -27.27 6.71 -4.82
CA LEU A 239 -26.07 7.52 -4.78
C LEU A 239 -26.39 9.01 -5.00
N ARG A 240 -25.97 9.84 -4.03
CA ARG A 240 -26.26 11.29 -4.04
C ARG A 240 -25.46 12.02 -5.13
N ARG A 241 -25.92 13.23 -5.48
CA ARG A 241 -25.32 14.02 -6.58
C ARG A 241 -23.89 14.49 -6.33
N SER A 242 -23.51 14.64 -5.07
CA SER A 242 -22.18 15.06 -4.63
C SER A 242 -21.22 13.90 -4.41
N ASP A 243 -21.74 12.67 -4.43
CA ASP A 243 -21.03 11.51 -3.92
C ASP A 243 -20.47 10.70 -5.09
N ALA A 244 -19.24 10.23 -4.94
CA ALA A 244 -18.52 9.47 -5.97
C ALA A 244 -18.14 8.09 -5.45
N VAL A 245 -18.60 7.04 -6.12
CA VAL A 245 -18.07 5.68 -5.94
C VAL A 245 -16.77 5.57 -6.73
N ARG A 246 -15.70 5.10 -6.11
CA ARG A 246 -14.36 4.97 -6.71
C ARG A 246 -13.98 3.52 -6.81
N ALA A 247 -13.32 3.17 -7.91
CA ALA A 247 -12.89 1.80 -8.16
C ALA A 247 -11.63 1.75 -9.03
N GLN A 248 -10.82 0.71 -8.81
CA GLN A 248 -9.85 0.24 -9.79
C GLN A 248 -10.59 -0.30 -11.03
N CYS A 249 -9.95 -0.23 -12.19
CA CYS A 249 -10.60 -0.54 -13.46
C CYS A 249 -10.84 -2.06 -13.65
N CYS A 250 -11.75 -2.36 -14.58
CA CYS A 250 -11.60 -3.45 -15.54
C CYS A 250 -12.11 -4.84 -15.13
N ALA A 251 -12.80 -4.98 -14.00
CA ALA A 251 -13.50 -6.21 -13.62
C ALA A 251 -12.64 -7.49 -13.69
N GLN A 252 -11.35 -7.38 -13.37
CA GLN A 252 -10.51 -8.53 -13.03
C GLN A 252 -10.23 -8.48 -11.54
N PHE A 253 -10.60 -9.50 -10.80
CA PHE A 253 -10.53 -9.48 -9.35
C PHE A 253 -10.37 -10.89 -8.77
N ALA A 254 -9.83 -10.95 -7.57
CA ALA A 254 -9.84 -12.13 -6.72
C ALA A 254 -10.82 -11.92 -5.57
N VAL A 255 -11.47 -12.99 -5.14
CA VAL A 255 -12.43 -12.96 -4.03
C VAL A 255 -12.39 -14.27 -3.26
N SER A 256 -12.52 -14.20 -1.93
CA SER A 256 -12.55 -15.37 -1.06
C SER A 256 -13.90 -16.08 -1.15
N ARG A 257 -13.90 -17.37 -0.83
CA ARG A 257 -15.15 -18.15 -0.72
C ARG A 257 -16.12 -17.51 0.26
N ASP A 258 -15.63 -17.09 1.41
CA ASP A 258 -16.45 -16.48 2.46
C ASP A 258 -17.05 -15.15 2.00
N ALA A 259 -16.32 -14.37 1.20
CA ALA A 259 -16.85 -13.14 0.62
C ALA A 259 -17.95 -13.42 -0.42
N ILE A 260 -17.85 -14.49 -1.21
CA ILE A 260 -18.95 -14.92 -2.08
C ILE A 260 -20.14 -15.40 -1.25
N TRP A 261 -19.91 -16.25 -0.25
CA TRP A 261 -20.96 -16.81 0.60
C TRP A 261 -21.64 -15.82 1.53
N ARG A 262 -21.10 -14.61 1.68
CA ARG A 262 -21.83 -13.51 2.32
C ARG A 262 -23.12 -13.17 1.58
N HIS A 263 -23.23 -13.43 0.27
CA HIS A 263 -24.44 -13.22 -0.52
C HIS A 263 -25.08 -14.54 -0.96
N SER A 264 -26.40 -14.62 -0.90
CA SER A 264 -27.12 -15.84 -1.27
C SER A 264 -27.09 -16.11 -2.80
N PRO A 265 -27.28 -17.38 -3.24
CA PRO A 265 -27.46 -17.70 -4.66
C PRO A 265 -28.59 -16.91 -5.34
N ASP A 266 -29.62 -16.55 -4.58
CA ASP A 266 -30.75 -15.75 -5.05
C ASP A 266 -30.34 -14.29 -5.32
N GLU A 267 -29.40 -13.72 -4.56
CA GLU A 267 -28.87 -12.37 -4.81
C GLU A 267 -28.08 -12.33 -6.12
N TYR A 268 -27.24 -13.34 -6.37
CA TYR A 268 -26.53 -13.48 -7.65
C TYR A 268 -27.50 -13.73 -8.81
N SER A 269 -28.51 -14.56 -8.60
CA SER A 269 -29.56 -14.81 -9.59
C SER A 269 -30.35 -13.55 -9.90
N ALA A 270 -30.68 -12.72 -8.89
CA ALA A 270 -31.31 -11.43 -9.09
C ALA A 270 -30.42 -10.48 -9.90
N LEU A 271 -29.13 -10.41 -9.58
CA LEU A 271 -28.17 -9.59 -10.34
C LEU A 271 -28.03 -10.06 -11.80
N ARG A 272 -28.04 -11.38 -12.04
CA ARG A 272 -28.08 -11.97 -13.40
C ARG A 272 -29.38 -11.62 -14.11
N GLN A 273 -30.52 -11.68 -13.43
CA GLN A 273 -31.79 -11.30 -14.03
C GLN A 273 -31.87 -9.80 -14.31
N TRP A 274 -31.24 -8.93 -13.53
CA TRP A 274 -31.19 -7.50 -13.86
C TRP A 274 -30.55 -7.24 -15.24
N LEU A 275 -29.56 -8.05 -15.65
CA LEU A 275 -28.96 -7.98 -16.99
C LEU A 275 -29.90 -8.50 -18.10
N LEU A 276 -30.69 -9.54 -17.79
CA LEU A 276 -31.52 -10.29 -18.74
C LEU A 276 -32.94 -9.73 -18.89
N ASP A 277 -33.50 -9.12 -17.84
CA ASP A 277 -34.85 -8.58 -17.83
C ASP A 277 -34.92 -7.31 -18.70
N ASP A 278 -35.90 -7.29 -19.60
CA ASP A 278 -36.08 -6.23 -20.58
C ASP A 278 -36.22 -4.84 -19.93
N GLY A 279 -35.35 -3.91 -20.34
CA GLY A 279 -35.39 -2.51 -19.94
C GLY A 279 -34.91 -2.24 -18.50
N MET A 280 -34.32 -3.22 -17.82
CA MET A 280 -33.81 -3.06 -16.45
C MET A 280 -32.36 -2.58 -16.42
N ALA A 281 -31.46 -3.32 -17.08
CA ALA A 281 -30.10 -2.86 -17.36
C ALA A 281 -30.04 -2.01 -18.64
N PRO A 282 -29.05 -1.09 -18.80
CA PRO A 282 -28.86 -0.33 -20.04
C PRO A 282 -28.69 -1.24 -21.25
N SER A 283 -29.39 -0.97 -22.36
CA SER A 283 -29.39 -1.85 -23.54
C SER A 283 -28.01 -2.06 -24.17
N ASP A 284 -27.09 -1.10 -24.03
CA ASP A 284 -25.69 -1.26 -24.44
C ASP A 284 -24.94 -2.15 -23.43
N ASP A 285 -24.47 -3.30 -23.90
CA ASP A 285 -23.73 -4.31 -23.13
C ASP A 285 -22.51 -3.76 -22.42
N ARG A 286 -21.75 -2.88 -23.09
CA ARG A 286 -20.54 -2.28 -22.51
C ARG A 286 -20.89 -1.37 -21.35
N THR A 287 -22.02 -0.66 -21.43
CA THR A 287 -22.53 0.19 -20.35
C THR A 287 -23.01 -0.67 -19.18
N ALA A 288 -23.78 -1.73 -19.44
CA ALA A 288 -24.24 -2.65 -18.39
C ALA A 288 -23.07 -3.37 -17.69
N GLY A 289 -22.09 -3.86 -18.45
CA GLY A 289 -20.88 -4.49 -17.90
C GLY A 289 -20.06 -3.52 -17.04
N ARG A 290 -19.87 -2.27 -17.50
CA ARG A 290 -19.18 -1.23 -16.70
C ARG A 290 -19.87 -0.91 -15.38
N ILE A 291 -21.20 -0.94 -15.34
CA ILE A 291 -21.94 -0.78 -14.08
C ILE A 291 -21.59 -1.92 -13.13
N LEU A 292 -21.58 -3.16 -13.63
CA LEU A 292 -21.20 -4.31 -12.79
C LEU A 292 -19.75 -4.28 -12.34
N SER A 293 -18.84 -3.69 -13.12
CA SER A 293 -17.46 -3.44 -12.66
C SER A 293 -17.40 -2.61 -11.37
N TYR A 294 -18.36 -1.69 -11.15
CA TYR A 294 -18.51 -1.01 -9.86
C TYR A 294 -19.21 -1.89 -8.82
N VAL A 295 -20.20 -2.70 -9.21
CA VAL A 295 -20.96 -3.52 -8.25
C VAL A 295 -20.10 -4.57 -7.56
N TRP A 296 -19.06 -5.12 -8.20
CA TRP A 296 -18.21 -6.17 -7.60
C TRP A 296 -17.61 -5.76 -6.25
N HIS A 297 -16.87 -4.66 -6.21
CA HIS A 297 -16.25 -4.21 -4.95
C HIS A 297 -17.30 -3.74 -3.94
N ILE A 298 -18.45 -3.22 -4.39
CA ILE A 298 -19.57 -2.88 -3.49
C ILE A 298 -20.06 -4.14 -2.79
N LEU A 299 -20.36 -5.22 -3.53
CA LEU A 299 -20.82 -6.48 -2.94
C LEU A 299 -19.81 -7.05 -1.95
N PHE A 300 -18.55 -7.17 -2.37
CA PHE A 300 -17.59 -7.94 -1.59
C PHE A 300 -16.91 -7.14 -0.46
N LEU A 301 -16.90 -5.79 -0.52
CA LEU A 301 -16.34 -4.95 0.54
C LEU A 301 -17.42 -4.39 1.48
N ALA A 302 -18.70 -4.36 1.08
CA ALA A 302 -19.77 -3.98 1.99
C ALA A 302 -19.93 -5.03 3.10
N SER A 303 -20.11 -4.53 4.33
CA SER A 303 -20.48 -5.38 5.46
C SER A 303 -21.97 -5.73 5.34
N PRO A 304 -22.36 -7.02 5.38
CA PRO A 304 -23.75 -7.44 5.25
C PRO A 304 -24.64 -6.98 6.42
N ASP A 305 -24.04 -6.63 7.56
CA ASP A 305 -24.74 -6.31 8.82
C ASP A 305 -24.80 -4.80 9.13
N SER A 306 -24.25 -3.95 8.26
CA SER A 306 -24.23 -2.51 8.46
C SER A 306 -24.50 -1.74 7.18
N HIS A 307 -24.81 -0.45 7.35
CA HIS A 307 -24.76 0.46 6.21
C HIS A 307 -23.31 0.53 5.68
N THR A 308 -23.19 0.77 4.39
CA THR A 308 -21.90 0.91 3.69
C THR A 308 -21.43 2.35 3.79
N SER A 309 -20.30 2.55 4.47
CA SER A 309 -19.53 3.78 4.44
C SER A 309 -18.98 4.02 3.03
N LEU A 310 -19.34 5.12 2.39
CA LEU A 310 -18.77 5.47 1.08
C LEU A 310 -17.29 5.78 1.18
N GLN A 311 -16.85 6.45 2.26
CA GLN A 311 -15.44 6.75 2.46
C GLN A 311 -14.63 5.47 2.69
N GLY A 312 -15.14 4.57 3.55
CA GLY A 312 -14.52 3.27 3.83
C GLY A 312 -14.46 2.38 2.59
N LEU A 313 -15.58 2.27 1.85
CA LEU A 313 -15.65 1.53 0.59
C LEU A 313 -14.61 2.06 -0.41
N ASN A 314 -14.57 3.38 -0.63
CA ASN A 314 -13.62 3.99 -1.55
C ASN A 314 -12.17 3.78 -1.11
N ALA A 315 -11.87 3.81 0.20
CA ALA A 315 -10.52 3.57 0.71
C ALA A 315 -10.07 2.12 0.48
N GLN A 316 -10.96 1.14 0.69
CA GLN A 316 -10.68 -0.28 0.47
C GLN A 316 -10.60 -0.63 -1.02
N ALA A 317 -11.49 -0.08 -1.85
CA ALA A 317 -11.53 -0.34 -3.29
C ALA A 317 -10.42 0.35 -4.08
N CYS A 318 -9.74 1.33 -3.46
CA CYS A 318 -8.66 2.10 -4.06
C CYS A 318 -7.46 2.21 -3.11
N PRO A 319 -6.77 1.09 -2.83
CA PRO A 319 -5.48 1.13 -2.17
C PRO A 319 -4.45 1.84 -3.07
N SER A 320 -3.39 2.41 -2.49
CA SER A 320 -2.30 2.97 -3.28
C SER A 320 -1.75 1.90 -4.24
N ALA A 321 -1.31 2.33 -5.43
CA ALA A 321 -0.79 1.40 -6.43
C ALA A 321 0.34 0.53 -5.86
N GLN A 322 1.23 1.12 -5.05
CA GLN A 322 2.30 0.39 -4.38
C GLN A 322 1.80 -0.65 -3.38
N ALA A 323 0.91 -0.28 -2.45
CA ALA A 323 0.36 -1.23 -1.48
C ALA A 323 -0.33 -2.41 -2.20
N CYS A 324 -0.99 -2.14 -3.32
CA CYS A 324 -1.56 -3.16 -4.19
C CYS A 324 -0.47 -4.04 -4.82
N TYR A 325 0.57 -3.47 -5.46
CA TYR A 325 1.65 -4.23 -6.10
C TYR A 325 2.44 -5.10 -5.12
N CYS A 326 2.68 -4.58 -3.91
CA CYS A 326 3.31 -5.33 -2.82
C CYS A 326 2.46 -6.54 -2.43
N ARG A 327 1.17 -6.30 -2.13
CA ARG A 327 0.25 -7.34 -1.64
C ARG A 327 -0.04 -8.41 -2.70
N LEU A 328 -0.30 -8.01 -3.94
CA LEU A 328 -0.70 -8.95 -4.99
C LEU A 328 0.48 -9.66 -5.63
N TYR A 329 1.61 -8.97 -5.82
CA TYR A 329 2.67 -9.44 -6.71
C TYR A 329 4.05 -9.47 -6.06
N GLY A 330 4.15 -9.18 -4.75
CA GLY A 330 5.43 -9.12 -4.04
C GLY A 330 6.39 -8.05 -4.56
N LYS A 331 5.86 -7.04 -5.28
CA LYS A 331 6.65 -5.93 -5.86
C LYS A 331 6.67 -4.76 -4.88
N TYR A 332 7.64 -4.80 -3.98
CA TYR A 332 8.00 -3.71 -3.08
C TYR A 332 8.96 -2.73 -3.78
N ASP A 333 9.26 -1.59 -3.15
CA ASP A 333 10.41 -0.77 -3.60
C ASP A 333 11.74 -1.50 -3.31
N ASP A 334 12.87 -0.90 -3.73
CA ASP A 334 14.20 -1.56 -3.80
C ASP A 334 14.72 -2.18 -2.48
N ASN A 335 14.04 -2.00 -1.34
CA ASN A 335 14.39 -2.63 -0.05
C ASN A 335 13.19 -3.33 0.64
N GLY A 336 12.08 -3.57 -0.07
CA GLY A 336 10.95 -4.26 0.54
C GLY A 336 10.02 -3.38 1.38
N ILE A 337 10.09 -2.04 1.30
CA ILE A 337 9.31 -1.12 2.14
C ILE A 337 7.95 -0.79 1.47
N PRO A 338 6.82 -1.10 2.11
CA PRO A 338 5.51 -0.70 1.59
C PRO A 338 5.35 0.82 1.61
N GLY A 339 4.72 1.42 0.59
CA GLY A 339 4.37 2.86 0.59
C GLY A 339 5.47 3.83 0.12
N GLY A 340 6.72 3.39 -0.04
CA GLY A 340 7.77 4.09 -0.78
C GLY A 340 8.71 4.90 0.11
N LYS A 341 9.99 4.95 -0.26
CA LYS A 341 11.04 5.62 0.54
C LYS A 341 10.72 7.09 0.90
N GLU A 342 10.13 7.89 0.02
CA GLU A 342 9.73 9.28 0.31
C GLU A 342 8.66 9.38 1.41
N ALA A 343 7.59 8.58 1.30
CA ALA A 343 6.52 8.56 2.29
C ALA A 343 6.99 7.95 3.61
N ALA A 344 7.92 6.98 3.54
CA ALA A 344 8.53 6.40 4.71
C ALA A 344 9.42 7.42 5.44
N ALA A 345 10.29 8.13 4.72
CA ALA A 345 11.13 9.21 5.23
C ALA A 345 10.32 10.31 5.92
N LYS A 346 9.21 10.75 5.30
CA LYS A 346 8.27 11.69 5.91
C LYS A 346 7.73 11.18 7.25
N GLN A 347 7.28 9.93 7.31
CA GLN A 347 6.76 9.34 8.55
C GLN A 347 7.85 9.15 9.60
N ILE A 348 9.07 8.80 9.20
CA ILE A 348 10.24 8.73 10.09
C ILE A 348 10.47 10.10 10.73
N GLY A 349 10.51 11.19 9.94
CA GLY A 349 10.63 12.56 10.47
C GLY A 349 9.52 12.92 11.47
N GLN A 350 8.26 12.59 11.16
CA GLN A 350 7.13 12.81 12.08
C GLN A 350 7.28 12.04 13.39
N LYS A 351 7.81 10.81 13.33
CA LYS A 351 8.04 9.96 14.50
C LYS A 351 9.26 10.40 15.31
N PHE A 352 10.28 10.98 14.67
CA PHE A 352 11.36 11.69 15.36
C PHE A 352 10.82 12.88 16.15
N ALA A 353 10.01 13.74 15.52
CA ALA A 353 9.41 14.89 16.19
C ALA A 353 8.46 14.52 17.34
N ALA A 354 7.73 13.41 17.19
CA ALA A 354 6.82 12.91 18.21
C ALA A 354 7.55 12.19 19.36
N GLY A 355 8.77 11.68 19.09
CA GLY A 355 9.61 11.03 20.09
C GLY A 355 10.34 12.04 20.96
N ALA A 356 10.62 11.64 22.21
CA ALA A 356 11.48 12.40 23.11
C ALA A 356 12.94 11.93 22.94
N TYR A 357 13.52 12.19 21.77
CA TYR A 357 14.91 11.83 21.46
C TYR A 357 15.80 13.08 21.56
N ASP A 358 17.03 12.92 22.04
CA ASP A 358 17.97 14.04 22.20
C ASP A 358 18.99 14.13 21.07
N VAL A 359 19.44 12.98 20.58
CA VAL A 359 20.38 12.84 19.47
C VAL A 359 19.94 11.63 18.64
N ILE A 360 19.79 11.82 17.34
CA ILE A 360 19.41 10.80 16.36
C ILE A 360 20.51 10.75 15.31
N HIS A 361 21.03 9.55 15.05
CA HIS A 361 21.91 9.26 13.92
C HIS A 361 21.09 8.48 12.90
N VAL A 362 21.12 8.93 11.65
CA VAL A 362 20.48 8.30 10.50
C VAL A 362 21.57 7.80 9.56
N GLN A 363 21.38 6.58 9.05
CA GLN A 363 22.17 5.96 7.99
C GLN A 363 21.29 5.78 6.74
N GLU A 364 21.92 5.53 5.59
CA GLU A 364 21.24 5.31 4.29
C GLU A 364 20.31 6.42 3.81
N ASP A 365 20.42 7.61 4.38
CA ASP A 365 19.66 8.77 3.92
C ASP A 365 20.32 9.43 2.71
N PHE A 366 20.18 8.76 1.57
CA PHE A 366 20.83 9.13 0.31
C PHE A 366 20.07 10.14 -0.53
N ALA A 367 18.79 10.39 -0.26
CA ALA A 367 17.98 11.24 -1.13
C ALA A 367 16.74 11.85 -0.47
N TYR A 368 16.47 11.55 0.81
CA TYR A 368 15.20 11.86 1.45
C TYR A 368 15.36 12.71 2.73
N ASP A 369 16.48 13.42 2.84
CA ASP A 369 16.80 14.20 4.02
C ASP A 369 15.84 15.39 4.19
N ASP A 370 15.39 16.00 3.09
CA ASP A 370 14.38 17.05 3.11
C ASP A 370 13.06 16.55 3.71
N GLU A 371 12.59 15.35 3.34
CA GLU A 371 11.35 14.77 3.87
C GLU A 371 11.45 14.49 5.38
N ILE A 372 12.59 13.99 5.86
CA ILE A 372 12.84 13.79 7.30
C ILE A 372 12.88 15.16 7.99
N TYR A 373 13.69 16.08 7.48
CA TYR A 373 13.97 17.38 8.10
C TYR A 373 12.78 18.34 8.13
N ASP A 374 11.89 18.28 7.15
CA ASP A 374 10.68 19.10 7.10
C ASP A 374 9.60 18.62 8.07
N ASN A 375 9.71 17.39 8.56
CA ASN A 375 8.74 16.77 9.46
C ASN A 375 9.29 16.50 10.87
N ASP A 376 10.57 16.78 11.09
CA ASP A 376 11.25 16.71 12.38
C ASP A 376 11.24 18.07 13.14
N ASN A 377 11.51 18.05 14.45
CA ASN A 377 11.56 19.26 15.28
C ASN A 377 12.87 19.48 16.04
N HIS A 378 13.92 18.68 15.81
CA HIS A 378 15.22 18.87 16.45
C HIS A 378 15.89 20.16 15.97
N LYS A 379 16.49 20.88 16.93
CA LYS A 379 17.02 22.23 16.69
C LYS A 379 18.26 22.24 15.79
N PHE A 380 19.09 21.21 15.88
CA PHE A 380 20.35 21.12 15.15
C PHE A 380 20.31 19.91 14.23
N ARG A 381 20.74 20.10 12.98
CA ARG A 381 20.85 19.04 11.97
C ARG A 381 22.09 19.21 11.11
N THR A 382 22.74 18.10 10.78
CA THR A 382 23.85 18.12 9.83
C THR A 382 23.34 18.45 8.44
N LYS A 383 24.14 19.16 7.64
CA LYS A 383 23.84 19.27 6.21
C LYS A 383 24.13 17.92 5.54
N THR A 384 23.22 17.46 4.68
CA THR A 384 23.45 16.30 3.82
C THR A 384 24.72 16.48 2.97
N THR A 385 25.35 15.36 2.62
CA THR A 385 26.45 15.31 1.63
C THR A 385 25.95 15.24 0.18
N GLY A 386 24.63 15.28 -0.04
CA GLY A 386 23.99 15.13 -1.34
C GLY A 386 23.66 13.66 -1.64
N ASN A 387 23.26 13.38 -2.88
CA ASN A 387 22.81 12.05 -3.28
C ASN A 387 23.95 11.13 -3.71
N VAL A 388 23.69 9.83 -3.83
CA VAL A 388 24.59 8.87 -4.51
C VAL A 388 24.95 9.43 -5.90
N PRO A 389 26.24 9.45 -6.29
CA PRO A 389 27.40 8.79 -5.67
C PRO A 389 28.22 9.67 -4.70
N PHE A 390 27.72 10.84 -4.31
CA PHE A 390 28.45 11.82 -3.49
C PHE A 390 28.05 11.79 -2.00
N GLY A 391 26.88 11.23 -1.71
CA GLY A 391 26.27 11.21 -0.39
C GLY A 391 26.69 10.05 0.50
N SER A 392 27.22 10.31 1.69
CA SER A 392 27.49 9.26 2.68
C SER A 392 26.25 8.56 3.24
N GLY A 393 25.06 9.16 3.11
CA GLY A 393 23.85 8.69 3.78
C GLY A 393 23.83 8.94 5.30
N LEU A 394 24.84 9.61 5.85
CA LEU A 394 25.00 9.86 7.29
C LEU A 394 24.50 11.25 7.68
N ASN A 395 23.46 11.28 8.49
CA ASN A 395 22.86 12.50 9.04
C ASN A 395 22.70 12.43 10.56
N THR A 396 22.82 13.56 11.25
CA THR A 396 22.58 13.68 12.69
C THR A 396 21.57 14.80 12.95
N LEU A 397 20.56 14.50 13.77
CA LEU A 397 19.58 15.44 14.30
C LEU A 397 19.75 15.49 15.82
N ALA A 398 19.71 16.67 16.44
CA ALA A 398 19.92 16.80 17.88
C ALA A 398 19.26 18.04 18.50
N ASN A 399 18.97 17.94 19.79
CA ASN A 399 18.58 19.07 20.64
C ASN A 399 19.80 19.90 21.07
N PHE A 400 21.01 19.33 20.98
CA PHE A 400 22.26 19.94 21.37
C PHE A 400 23.06 20.45 20.16
N GLY A 401 23.75 21.57 20.35
CA GLY A 401 24.68 22.08 19.34
C GLY A 401 26.05 21.40 19.46
N TRP A 402 26.78 21.32 18.36
CA TRP A 402 28.11 20.71 18.32
C TRP A 402 29.20 21.62 17.73
N SER A 403 30.44 21.19 17.93
CA SER A 403 31.64 21.72 17.27
C SER A 403 32.39 20.60 16.55
N ASP A 404 33.37 20.96 15.72
CA ASP A 404 34.29 20.03 15.07
C ASP A 404 33.62 18.89 14.27
N LEU A 405 32.56 19.18 13.52
CA LEU A 405 31.96 18.19 12.63
C LEU A 405 32.99 17.73 11.58
N ARG A 406 33.28 16.44 11.57
CA ARG A 406 34.16 15.78 10.59
C ARG A 406 33.37 14.69 9.89
N LYS A 407 33.57 14.53 8.58
CA LYS A 407 33.02 13.43 7.78
C LYS A 407 34.21 12.65 7.21
N ILE A 408 34.33 11.39 7.56
CA ILE A 408 35.48 10.54 7.23
C ILE A 408 34.97 9.38 6.39
N LYS A 409 35.43 9.30 5.14
CA LYS A 409 35.15 8.16 4.26
C LYS A 409 35.99 6.95 4.69
N TRP A 410 35.43 5.75 4.56
CA TRP A 410 36.22 4.52 4.72
C TRP A 410 37.35 4.42 3.68
N ASP A 411 38.53 3.99 4.14
CA ASP A 411 39.70 3.79 3.28
C ASP A 411 39.56 2.53 2.41
N ARG A 412 38.74 1.57 2.85
CA ARG A 412 38.49 0.30 2.18
C ARG A 412 36.99 0.03 2.07
N CYS A 413 36.57 -0.42 0.90
CA CYS A 413 35.23 -0.93 0.58
C CYS A 413 35.34 -2.09 -0.41
N PHE A 414 34.26 -2.87 -0.60
CA PHE A 414 34.16 -3.86 -1.67
C PHE A 414 33.15 -3.43 -2.76
N ILE A 415 33.40 -3.81 -4.02
CA ILE A 415 32.73 -3.21 -5.20
C ILE A 415 31.47 -3.99 -5.64
N ASN A 416 31.20 -5.15 -5.06
CA ASN A 416 30.10 -6.03 -5.46
C ASN A 416 28.71 -5.35 -5.36
N GLU A 417 28.47 -4.52 -4.35
CA GLU A 417 27.12 -4.03 -3.99
C GLU A 417 27.04 -2.50 -3.85
N ALA A 418 27.62 -1.73 -4.78
CA ALA A 418 27.53 -0.26 -4.78
C ALA A 418 28.08 0.48 -3.52
N ASP A 419 28.59 -0.22 -2.51
CA ASP A 419 29.20 0.35 -1.30
C ASP A 419 30.39 1.24 -1.64
N CYS A 420 31.21 0.84 -2.63
CA CYS A 420 32.25 1.70 -3.19
C CYS A 420 31.74 2.83 -4.09
N LEU A 421 30.49 2.79 -4.57
CA LEU A 421 29.88 3.81 -5.42
C LEU A 421 29.38 5.02 -4.62
N THR A 422 29.44 4.96 -3.30
CA THR A 422 29.07 6.06 -2.42
C THR A 422 30.10 6.25 -1.30
N PRO A 423 30.30 7.46 -0.73
CA PRO A 423 31.31 7.64 0.32
C PRO A 423 30.78 7.20 1.69
N LYS A 424 30.50 5.89 1.88
CA LYS A 424 30.26 5.31 3.20
C LYS A 424 31.43 5.60 4.14
N GLY A 425 31.15 5.71 5.43
CA GLY A 425 32.11 6.23 6.40
C GLY A 425 31.56 6.38 7.80
N PHE A 426 32.11 7.36 8.51
CA PHE A 426 31.58 7.83 9.77
C PHE A 426 31.69 9.35 9.88
N THR A 427 30.85 9.96 10.73
CA THR A 427 30.97 11.36 11.12
C THR A 427 31.33 11.46 12.59
N TYR A 428 32.15 12.43 12.95
CA TYR A 428 32.50 12.77 14.34
C TYR A 428 32.03 14.19 14.65
N MET A 429 31.51 14.41 15.84
CA MET A 429 31.25 15.76 16.36
C MET A 429 31.44 15.83 17.88
N ARG A 430 31.77 17.02 18.38
CA ARG A 430 31.80 17.30 19.81
C ARG A 430 30.53 18.01 20.23
N MET A 431 29.61 17.26 20.82
CA MET A 431 28.29 17.72 21.24
C MET A 431 28.38 18.45 22.57
N ASN A 432 27.72 19.62 22.70
CA ASN A 432 27.64 20.39 23.94
C ASN A 432 26.32 20.05 24.66
N VAL A 433 26.36 19.07 25.57
CA VAL A 433 25.15 18.55 26.25
C VAL A 433 24.71 19.39 27.44
N ALA A 434 25.62 20.20 27.98
CA ALA A 434 25.34 21.24 28.97
C ALA A 434 26.43 22.33 28.90
N GLU A 435 26.26 23.41 29.66
CA GLU A 435 27.28 24.46 29.75
C GLU A 435 28.61 23.87 30.25
N GLY A 436 29.65 23.96 29.42
CA GLY A 436 30.99 23.43 29.73
C GLY A 436 31.13 21.91 29.61
N VAL A 437 30.06 21.16 29.28
CA VAL A 437 30.09 19.69 29.20
C VAL A 437 30.02 19.25 27.75
N THR A 438 31.04 18.49 27.32
CA THR A 438 31.11 17.96 25.95
C THR A 438 31.32 16.47 25.90
N ILE A 439 30.69 15.83 24.91
CA ILE A 439 30.80 14.40 24.63
C ILE A 439 31.09 14.25 23.12
N GLY A 440 31.98 13.33 22.77
CA GLY A 440 32.23 12.93 21.38
C GLY A 440 31.10 12.03 20.88
N PHE A 441 30.57 12.32 19.70
CA PHE A 441 29.53 11.53 19.04
C PHE A 441 30.01 11.07 17.67
N ASP A 442 29.90 9.76 17.41
CA ASP A 442 30.24 9.16 16.12
C ASP A 442 29.03 8.46 15.48
N ASN A 443 28.69 8.84 14.24
CA ASN A 443 27.68 8.19 13.38
C ASN A 443 28.39 7.36 12.33
N LEU A 444 28.10 6.07 12.19
CA LEU A 444 28.76 5.21 11.19
C LEU A 444 27.77 4.36 10.39
N HIS A 445 28.20 4.00 9.17
CA HIS A 445 27.63 2.93 8.37
C HIS A 445 28.80 2.17 7.73
N ALA A 446 29.12 0.98 8.26
CA ALA A 446 30.23 0.14 7.77
C ALA A 446 29.81 -0.69 6.53
N GLU A 447 30.79 -1.30 5.85
CA GLU A 447 30.56 -2.23 4.73
C GLU A 447 29.46 -3.25 5.05
N ALA A 448 28.56 -3.50 4.11
CA ALA A 448 27.44 -4.45 4.23
C ALA A 448 27.82 -5.88 3.80
N GLU A 449 26.85 -6.79 3.71
CA GLU A 449 26.99 -8.15 3.15
C GLU A 449 27.98 -9.10 3.85
N ASN A 450 28.08 -10.34 3.35
CA ASN A 450 28.69 -11.47 4.06
C ASN A 450 29.67 -12.32 3.22
N GLU A 451 30.25 -11.77 2.16
CA GLU A 451 31.41 -12.38 1.49
C GLU A 451 32.71 -12.11 2.27
N GLU A 452 33.78 -12.90 2.02
CA GLU A 452 35.03 -12.71 2.76
C GLU A 452 35.65 -11.31 2.55
N GLN A 453 35.51 -10.78 1.34
CA GLN A 453 35.95 -9.45 0.98
C GLN A 453 35.16 -8.35 1.72
N ASP A 454 33.87 -8.58 1.97
CA ASP A 454 33.05 -7.72 2.81
C ASP A 454 33.56 -7.72 4.24
N PHE A 455 33.82 -8.91 4.80
CA PHE A 455 34.41 -9.01 6.15
C PHE A 455 35.78 -8.33 6.22
N GLU A 456 36.63 -8.46 5.20
CA GLU A 456 37.92 -7.77 5.14
C GLU A 456 37.79 -6.25 5.12
N ALA A 457 36.85 -5.71 4.34
CA ALA A 457 36.57 -4.28 4.28
C ALA A 457 35.96 -3.78 5.60
N ARG A 458 34.95 -4.47 6.13
CA ARG A 458 34.32 -4.15 7.42
C ARG A 458 35.31 -4.16 8.57
N ARG A 459 36.20 -5.16 8.65
CA ARG A 459 37.29 -5.18 9.64
C ARG A 459 38.18 -3.96 9.54
N SER A 460 38.55 -3.58 8.32
CA SER A 460 39.32 -2.35 8.06
C SER A 460 38.56 -1.08 8.48
N ASN A 461 37.24 -1.02 8.32
CA ASN A 461 36.42 0.11 8.76
C ASN A 461 36.46 0.27 10.30
N ILE A 462 36.27 -0.82 11.03
CA ILE A 462 36.33 -0.82 12.50
C ILE A 462 37.72 -0.43 13.00
N ASP A 463 38.80 -0.92 12.37
CA ASP A 463 40.17 -0.54 12.72
C ASP A 463 40.42 0.96 12.45
N GLN A 464 39.90 1.49 11.34
CA GLN A 464 40.00 2.92 11.01
C GLN A 464 39.28 3.79 12.06
N LEU A 465 38.07 3.39 12.48
CA LEU A 465 37.32 4.06 13.55
C LEU A 465 38.07 3.98 14.89
N SER A 466 38.62 2.82 15.23
CA SER A 466 39.41 2.65 16.47
C SER A 466 40.62 3.57 16.53
N ASN A 467 41.33 3.72 15.41
CA ASN A 467 42.46 4.64 15.27
C ASN A 467 42.01 6.11 15.37
N HIS A 468 40.85 6.46 14.81
CA HIS A 468 40.26 7.79 14.97
C HIS A 468 39.98 8.11 16.44
N ILE A 469 39.29 7.23 17.16
CA ILE A 469 38.94 7.44 18.57
C ILE A 469 40.20 7.60 19.43
N THR A 470 41.23 6.80 19.18
CA THR A 470 42.51 6.86 19.88
C THR A 470 43.20 8.21 19.67
N SER A 471 43.14 8.76 18.47
CA SER A 471 43.85 10.01 18.12
C SER A 471 43.06 11.28 18.44
N VAL A 472 41.74 11.24 18.33
CA VAL A 472 40.86 12.43 18.42
C VAL A 472 40.15 12.54 19.76
N SER A 473 39.81 11.41 20.38
CA SER A 473 38.97 11.35 21.60
C SER A 473 39.68 10.71 22.78
N ALA A 474 41.02 10.80 22.83
CA ALA A 474 41.82 10.34 23.96
C ALA A 474 41.36 11.02 25.26
N GLY A 475 40.97 10.21 26.25
CA GLY A 475 40.50 10.71 27.56
C GLY A 475 39.14 11.41 27.55
N GLN A 476 38.46 11.51 26.40
CA GLN A 476 37.12 12.11 26.30
C GLN A 476 36.04 11.05 26.47
N ALA A 477 34.85 11.49 26.94
CA ALA A 477 33.66 10.67 26.91
C ALA A 477 33.16 10.58 25.46
N VAL A 478 32.75 9.38 25.04
CA VAL A 478 32.36 9.10 23.66
C VAL A 478 31.12 8.22 23.65
N ILE A 479 30.20 8.52 22.73
CA ILE A 479 29.06 7.67 22.37
C ILE A 479 29.13 7.44 20.85
N ILE A 480 29.05 6.19 20.43
CA ILE A 480 29.14 5.76 19.02
C ILE A 480 27.90 4.96 18.71
N PHE A 481 27.19 5.32 17.66
CA PHE A 481 26.06 4.51 17.21
C PHE A 481 25.70 4.69 15.75
N GLY A 482 25.18 3.61 15.19
CA GLY A 482 24.76 3.47 13.80
C GLY A 482 24.90 2.02 13.35
N ASP A 483 24.78 1.81 12.05
CA ASP A 483 24.91 0.50 11.43
C ASP A 483 26.39 0.09 11.37
N THR A 484 26.76 -0.83 12.26
CA THR A 484 28.13 -1.37 12.26
C THR A 484 28.30 -2.50 11.25
N ASN A 485 27.19 -3.03 10.73
CA ASN A 485 27.13 -4.28 9.99
C ASN A 485 27.83 -5.45 10.71
N THR A 486 28.09 -5.38 12.02
CA THR A 486 28.85 -6.40 12.79
C THR A 486 28.02 -7.11 13.84
N LEU A 487 28.40 -8.36 14.12
CA LEU A 487 27.88 -9.16 15.23
C LEU A 487 29.05 -9.68 16.08
N TYR A 488 28.89 -9.64 17.40
CA TYR A 488 29.70 -10.42 18.33
C TYR A 488 29.51 -11.93 18.12
N SER A 489 28.35 -12.42 17.71
CA SER A 489 28.20 -13.84 17.38
C SER A 489 28.94 -14.26 16.10
N ARG A 490 29.32 -13.32 15.23
CA ARG A 490 30.00 -13.61 13.95
C ARG A 490 31.53 -13.55 14.12
N SER A 491 32.18 -14.66 13.78
CA SER A 491 33.62 -14.83 14.02
C SER A 491 34.52 -13.99 13.11
N GLN A 492 34.01 -13.59 11.96
CA GLN A 492 34.71 -12.80 10.96
C GLN A 492 34.77 -11.30 11.33
N ASP A 493 34.00 -10.85 12.31
CA ASP A 493 33.96 -9.45 12.75
C ASP A 493 34.91 -9.15 13.90
N ASN A 494 35.47 -7.94 13.85
CA ASN A 494 36.45 -7.43 14.82
C ASN A 494 35.89 -6.31 15.72
N ILE A 495 34.57 -6.12 15.87
CA ILE A 495 33.99 -5.02 16.67
C ILE A 495 34.52 -4.94 18.12
N ARG A 496 35.02 -6.06 18.66
CA ARG A 496 35.71 -6.17 19.97
C ARG A 496 36.97 -5.31 20.08
N VAL A 497 37.54 -4.89 18.95
CA VAL A 497 38.65 -3.94 18.88
C VAL A 497 38.29 -2.64 19.58
N LEU A 498 37.05 -2.15 19.43
CA LEU A 498 36.58 -0.93 20.08
C LEU A 498 36.61 -1.04 21.62
N GLY A 499 36.28 -2.22 22.16
CA GLY A 499 36.37 -2.48 23.59
C GLY A 499 37.81 -2.63 24.08
N THR A 500 38.63 -3.40 23.35
CA THR A 500 40.00 -3.72 23.78
C THR A 500 41.00 -2.58 23.60
N GLN A 501 40.88 -1.80 22.52
CA GLN A 501 41.80 -0.70 22.21
C GLN A 501 41.28 0.66 22.69
N ASN A 502 39.96 0.89 22.60
CA ASN A 502 39.37 2.16 23.00
C ASN A 502 38.66 2.08 24.36
N GLY A 503 38.45 0.91 24.96
CA GLY A 503 37.74 0.82 26.25
C GLY A 503 36.25 1.15 26.13
N LEU A 504 35.67 1.03 24.93
CA LEU A 504 34.23 1.18 24.72
C LEU A 504 33.47 -0.04 25.28
N ARG A 505 32.29 0.21 25.80
CA ARG A 505 31.32 -0.81 26.19
C ARG A 505 30.09 -0.69 25.29
N ASP A 506 29.35 -1.79 25.15
CA ASP A 506 28.13 -1.84 24.35
C ASP A 506 26.92 -1.86 25.28
N ALA A 507 25.95 -0.96 25.04
CA ALA A 507 24.77 -0.83 25.89
C ALA A 507 23.92 -2.11 25.90
N TRP A 508 23.82 -2.83 24.78
CA TRP A 508 23.11 -4.09 24.71
C TRP A 508 23.80 -5.17 25.53
N ILE A 509 25.13 -5.26 25.46
CA ILE A 509 25.89 -6.21 26.28
C ILE A 509 25.72 -5.90 27.77
N ASP A 510 25.87 -4.63 28.14
CA ASP A 510 25.83 -4.21 29.54
C ASP A 510 24.45 -4.41 30.18
N LEU A 511 23.38 -4.06 29.47
CA LEU A 511 22.03 -4.02 30.02
C LEU A 511 21.23 -5.30 29.75
N ILE A 512 21.46 -5.97 28.62
CA ILE A 512 20.69 -7.16 28.23
C ILE A 512 21.47 -8.46 28.48
N GLN A 513 22.77 -8.49 28.17
CA GLN A 513 23.62 -9.68 28.33
C GLN A 513 24.39 -9.74 29.66
N GLY A 514 24.11 -8.82 30.59
CA GLY A 514 24.73 -8.80 31.92
C GLY A 514 26.24 -8.51 31.89
N GLY A 515 26.70 -7.71 30.93
CA GLY A 515 28.10 -7.29 30.80
C GLY A 515 29.03 -8.35 30.21
N THR A 516 28.50 -9.49 29.75
CA THR A 516 29.29 -10.56 29.14
C THR A 516 28.94 -10.68 27.66
N ILE A 517 29.96 -10.64 26.79
CA ILE A 517 29.77 -10.84 25.35
C ILE A 517 29.25 -12.26 25.12
N PRO A 518 28.06 -12.45 24.51
CA PRO A 518 27.52 -13.77 24.27
C PRO A 518 28.35 -14.50 23.21
N ALA A 519 28.60 -15.80 23.43
CA ALA A 519 29.36 -16.61 22.48
C ALA A 519 28.57 -16.86 21.18
N ASN A 520 27.24 -17.07 21.29
CA ASN A 520 26.35 -17.40 20.18
C ASN A 520 24.96 -16.78 20.38
N ALA A 521 24.83 -15.46 20.25
CA ALA A 521 23.53 -14.82 20.20
C ALA A 521 22.87 -15.03 18.82
N PRO A 522 21.56 -15.31 18.73
CA PRO A 522 20.87 -15.35 17.45
C PRO A 522 20.79 -13.94 16.86
N GLU A 523 21.04 -13.80 15.56
CA GLU A 523 20.82 -12.55 14.84
C GLU A 523 19.34 -12.15 14.88
N CYS A 524 19.06 -10.85 14.99
CA CYS A 524 17.71 -10.34 14.97
C CYS A 524 17.05 -10.47 13.59
N THR A 525 15.73 -10.64 13.58
CA THR A 525 14.90 -10.55 12.36
C THR A 525 14.22 -9.20 12.31
N ASP A 526 14.08 -8.59 11.13
CA ASP A 526 13.40 -7.31 10.98
C ASP A 526 11.91 -7.46 10.61
N PRO A 527 10.99 -6.70 11.25
CA PRO A 527 11.18 -5.90 12.46
C PRO A 527 11.14 -6.75 13.75
N THR A 528 11.83 -6.32 14.80
CA THR A 528 11.79 -6.96 16.12
C THR A 528 11.74 -5.98 17.29
N THR A 529 11.11 -6.41 18.38
CA THR A 529 11.22 -5.81 19.73
C THR A 529 11.87 -6.76 20.73
N ASN A 530 12.30 -7.94 20.26
CA ASN A 530 12.98 -8.95 21.06
C ASN A 530 14.40 -8.48 21.42
N GLN A 531 14.60 -8.13 22.69
CA GLN A 531 15.88 -7.63 23.18
C GLN A 531 17.00 -8.69 23.18
N THR A 532 16.66 -9.99 23.13
CA THR A 532 17.65 -11.06 23.34
C THR A 532 18.41 -11.48 22.10
N CYS A 533 17.93 -11.11 20.91
CA CYS A 533 18.67 -11.28 19.66
C CYS A 533 19.71 -10.18 19.49
N GLU A 534 20.67 -10.42 18.60
CA GLU A 534 21.74 -9.50 18.29
C GLU A 534 21.48 -8.78 16.95
N ALA A 535 21.38 -7.45 16.98
CA ALA A 535 21.28 -6.62 15.78
C ALA A 535 22.65 -6.07 15.34
N ILE A 536 22.79 -5.72 14.05
CA ILE A 536 23.99 -5.09 13.48
C ILE A 536 24.12 -3.59 13.82
N ASP A 537 23.01 -2.94 14.16
CA ASP A 537 22.97 -1.59 14.70
C ASP A 537 23.40 -1.60 16.18
N LYS A 538 24.46 -0.87 16.52
CA LYS A 538 25.05 -0.88 17.86
C LYS A 538 25.08 0.51 18.49
N VAL A 539 25.07 0.54 19.82
CA VAL A 539 25.32 1.75 20.63
C VAL A 539 26.43 1.46 21.63
N LEU A 540 27.62 2.00 21.36
CA LEU A 540 28.79 1.87 22.20
C LEU A 540 29.11 3.17 22.94
N TYR A 541 29.67 3.08 24.13
CA TYR A 541 29.98 4.25 24.94
C TYR A 541 31.17 4.04 25.89
N ARG A 542 31.78 5.15 26.32
CA ARG A 542 32.83 5.17 27.33
C ARG A 542 32.85 6.51 28.06
N SER A 543 33.04 6.47 29.37
CA SER A 543 33.35 7.66 30.18
C SER A 543 34.68 8.32 29.78
N GLY A 544 34.80 9.61 30.05
CA GLY A 544 36.04 10.38 29.92
C GLY A 544 36.57 10.83 31.27
N ALA A 545 37.64 11.64 31.24
CA ALA A 545 38.22 12.24 32.43
C ALA A 545 37.28 13.22 33.14
N ASN A 546 36.41 13.89 32.39
CA ASN A 546 35.53 14.96 32.88
C ASN A 546 34.04 14.63 32.78
N VAL A 547 33.67 13.48 32.22
CA VAL A 547 32.25 13.09 32.07
C VAL A 547 32.15 11.60 32.29
N VAL A 548 31.34 11.21 33.27
CA VAL A 548 31.00 9.82 33.54
C VAL A 548 29.69 9.51 32.83
N LEU A 549 29.68 8.46 32.00
CA LEU A 549 28.51 7.98 31.28
C LEU A 549 28.04 6.64 31.83
N SER A 550 26.73 6.48 31.97
CA SER A 550 26.08 5.21 32.26
C SER A 550 24.88 5.04 31.34
N ALA A 551 24.86 3.97 30.54
CA ALA A 551 23.63 3.55 29.89
C ALA A 551 22.62 3.10 30.98
N THR A 552 21.37 3.51 30.84
CA THR A 552 20.29 3.21 31.80
C THR A 552 19.17 2.37 31.20
N SER A 553 19.03 2.37 29.88
CA SER A 553 18.07 1.56 29.15
C SER A 553 18.63 1.16 27.78
N HIS A 554 18.16 0.05 27.23
CA HIS A 554 18.38 -0.36 25.84
C HIS A 554 17.09 -0.96 25.31
N ALA A 555 16.67 -0.56 24.13
CA ALA A 555 15.49 -1.12 23.47
C ALA A 555 15.59 -1.08 21.94
N TYR A 556 15.30 -2.21 21.29
CA TYR A 556 14.74 -2.20 19.93
C TYR A 556 13.32 -1.62 19.97
N VAL A 557 13.14 -0.44 19.37
CA VAL A 557 11.88 0.34 19.36
C VAL A 557 11.23 0.39 17.98
N THR A 558 11.44 -0.65 17.18
CA THR A 558 10.96 -0.73 15.79
C THR A 558 9.44 -0.61 15.68
N ASP A 559 8.69 -1.00 16.72
CA ASP A 559 7.24 -0.80 16.84
C ASP A 559 6.81 0.68 16.79
N ARG A 560 7.68 1.59 17.26
CA ARG A 560 7.46 3.04 17.14
C ARG A 560 7.63 3.54 15.71
N PHE A 561 8.33 2.78 14.87
CA PHE A 561 8.67 3.09 13.48
C PHE A 561 7.91 2.23 12.46
N LEU A 562 6.65 1.92 12.78
CA LEU A 562 5.71 1.30 11.85
C LEU A 562 4.70 2.31 11.29
N GLN A 563 4.22 2.04 10.08
CA GLN A 563 3.06 2.67 9.46
C GLN A 563 1.79 2.34 10.24
N LEU A 564 0.72 3.10 10.00
CA LEU A 564 -0.58 2.88 10.69
C LEU A 564 -1.18 1.48 10.45
N ASN A 565 -0.85 0.85 9.33
CA ASN A 565 -1.29 -0.50 8.98
C ASN A 565 -0.35 -1.60 9.52
N GLY A 566 0.71 -1.23 10.26
CA GLY A 566 1.70 -2.16 10.81
C GLY A 566 2.90 -2.43 9.90
N ASP A 567 2.94 -1.87 8.69
CA ASP A 567 4.06 -2.03 7.77
C ASP A 567 5.31 -1.32 8.27
N ARG A 568 6.48 -1.86 7.94
CA ARG A 568 7.78 -1.25 8.28
C ARG A 568 8.03 0.06 7.52
N LEU A 569 8.81 0.96 8.12
CA LEU A 569 9.30 2.20 7.50
C LEU A 569 10.76 2.12 7.04
N SER A 570 11.49 1.15 7.56
CA SER A 570 12.86 0.77 7.18
C SER A 570 12.97 -0.74 7.33
N ASP A 571 13.93 -1.31 6.62
CA ASP A 571 14.38 -2.69 6.69
C ASP A 571 15.23 -2.98 7.93
N HIS A 572 15.69 -1.96 8.66
CA HIS A 572 16.44 -2.09 9.91
C HIS A 572 15.57 -1.85 11.16
N ASN A 573 16.05 -2.37 12.30
CA ASN A 573 15.49 -2.05 13.61
C ASN A 573 15.98 -0.70 14.13
N ALA A 574 15.08 0.05 14.77
CA ALA A 574 15.48 1.26 15.49
C ALA A 574 16.00 0.91 16.89
N VAL A 575 17.23 1.34 17.23
CA VAL A 575 17.84 1.14 18.55
C VAL A 575 17.76 2.42 19.38
N LEU A 576 17.25 2.32 20.61
CA LEU A 576 17.16 3.41 21.58
C LEU A 576 17.93 3.07 22.85
N VAL A 577 18.77 4.00 23.32
CA VAL A 577 19.52 3.90 24.57
C VAL A 577 19.41 5.22 25.33
N ASP A 578 18.95 5.14 26.59
CA ASP A 578 19.00 6.28 27.51
C ASP A 578 20.34 6.30 28.25
N PHE A 579 20.90 7.50 28.43
CA PHE A 579 22.12 7.71 29.19
C PHE A 579 21.89 8.64 30.38
N ALA A 580 22.41 8.25 31.54
CA ALA A 580 22.69 9.15 32.66
C ALA A 580 24.16 9.59 32.61
N TRP A 581 24.42 10.84 33.00
CA TRP A 581 25.78 11.38 33.03
C TRP A 581 26.02 12.35 34.19
N SER A 582 27.29 12.50 34.57
CA SER A 582 27.77 13.50 35.54
C SER A 582 29.12 14.08 35.08
N ALA A 583 29.35 15.37 35.30
CA ALA A 583 30.57 16.08 34.93
C ALA A 583 31.27 16.73 36.12
#